data_AF-U9SM52-F1
#
_entry.id   AF-U9SM52-F1
#
_cell.length_a   1.000
_cell.length_b   1.000
_cell.length_c   1.000
_cell.angle_alpha   90.00
_cell.angle_beta   90.00
_cell.angle_gamma   90.00
#
_symmetry.space_group_name_H-M   'P 1'
#
loop_
_entity.id
_entity.type
_entity.pdbx_description
1 polymer ?
#
loop_
_entity_poly.entity_id
_entity_poly.type
_entity_poly.pdbx_seq_one_letter_code
_entity_poly.pdbx_strand_id
1 'polypeptide(L)'
;MDSINNIIDYDNSEDQNQQLIPAKAFILALKRFIYRFLLIDSNIENMILYIYFLDFTLNLWTSDINRELIKKLFPTCLLVSHAYNSYVYLHNNEKTTNKRQKKSFASTSSTTRKTLIKKYKKFTD
;
A
#
# COMPACT_ATOMS: atom_id res chain seq x y z
N MET A 1 -6.25 -13.58 -15.17
CA MET A 1 -5.62 -12.27 -15.50
C MET A 1 -5.33 -11.60 -14.19
N ASP A 2 -4.09 -11.74 -13.73
CA ASP A 2 -3.58 -11.26 -12.45
C ASP A 2 -3.51 -9.73 -12.46
N SER A 3 -4.62 -9.08 -12.13
CA SER A 3 -4.63 -7.64 -11.94
C SER A 3 -3.91 -7.30 -10.63
N ILE A 4 -3.03 -6.30 -10.66
CA ILE A 4 -2.29 -5.82 -9.49
C ILE A 4 -3.22 -5.41 -8.33
N ASN A 5 -4.49 -5.10 -8.63
CA ASN A 5 -5.50 -4.77 -7.62
C ASN A 5 -6.02 -5.99 -6.84
N ASN A 6 -5.86 -7.21 -7.37
CA ASN A 6 -6.33 -8.43 -6.71
C ASN A 6 -5.34 -8.94 -5.64
N ILE A 7 -4.15 -8.34 -5.56
CA ILE A 7 -3.05 -8.78 -4.70
C ILE A 7 -2.62 -7.72 -3.69
N ILE A 8 -3.21 -6.51 -3.77
CA ILE A 8 -2.86 -5.37 -2.94
C ILE A 8 -3.99 -5.08 -1.95
N ASP A 9 -3.63 -4.91 -0.68
CA ASP A 9 -4.51 -4.37 0.36
C ASP A 9 -4.34 -2.85 0.46
N TYR A 10 -5.37 -2.11 0.04
CA TYR A 10 -5.41 -0.65 0.15
C TYR A 10 -6.03 -0.13 1.43
N ASP A 11 -6.81 -0.95 2.13
CA ASP A 11 -7.64 -0.52 3.26
C ASP A 11 -6.99 -0.86 4.61
N ASN A 12 -5.84 -1.58 4.62
CA ASN A 12 -5.22 -2.11 5.84
C ASN A 12 -6.28 -2.83 6.70
N SER A 13 -7.22 -3.52 6.05
CA SER A 13 -8.31 -4.16 6.78
C SER A 13 -7.72 -5.25 7.67
N GLU A 14 -8.09 -5.26 8.94
CA GLU A 14 -7.67 -6.29 9.92
C GLU A 14 -8.20 -7.70 9.59
N ASP A 15 -8.82 -7.89 8.42
CA ASP A 15 -9.19 -9.20 7.88
C ASP A 15 -7.93 -10.02 7.58
N GLN A 16 -7.39 -10.62 8.63
CA GLN A 16 -6.21 -11.49 8.62
C GLN A 16 -6.37 -12.73 7.73
N ASN A 17 -7.58 -12.98 7.23
CA ASN A 17 -7.88 -14.05 6.29
C ASN A 17 -7.43 -13.73 4.85
N GLN A 18 -7.22 -12.46 4.51
CA GLN A 18 -6.71 -12.07 3.20
C GLN A 18 -5.18 -11.91 3.25
N GLN A 19 -4.48 -12.93 2.77
CA GLN A 19 -3.05 -12.84 2.46
C GLN A 19 -2.86 -11.92 1.23
N LEU A 20 -2.85 -10.61 1.44
CA LEU A 20 -2.58 -9.59 0.43
C LEU A 20 -1.33 -8.78 0.80
N ILE A 21 -0.71 -8.13 -0.18
CA ILE A 21 0.45 -7.27 0.06
C ILE A 21 -0.06 -5.87 0.43
N PRO A 22 0.38 -5.27 1.55
CA PRO A 22 -0.02 -3.91 1.89
C PRO A 22 0.38 -2.90 0.78
N ALA A 23 -0.56 -2.06 0.35
CA ALA A 23 -0.35 -1.09 -0.73
C ALA A 23 0.83 -0.16 -0.45
N LYS A 24 0.92 0.32 0.80
CA LYS A 24 2.01 1.21 1.22
C LYS A 24 3.38 0.55 1.10
N ALA A 25 3.51 -0.71 1.47
CA ALA A 25 4.75 -1.46 1.35
C ALA A 25 5.11 -1.70 -0.13
N PHE A 26 4.13 -2.06 -0.96
CA PHE A 26 4.31 -2.27 -2.39
C PHE A 26 4.76 -0.98 -3.12
N ILE A 27 4.07 0.14 -2.85
CA ILE A 27 4.39 1.46 -3.41
C ILE A 27 5.80 1.89 -2.98
N LEU A 28 6.18 1.65 -1.72
CA LEU A 28 7.51 1.97 -1.22
C LEU A 28 8.60 1.13 -1.92
N ALA A 29 8.38 -0.16 -2.11
CA ALA A 29 9.30 -1.04 -2.82
C ALA A 29 9.49 -0.60 -4.28
N LEU A 30 8.40 -0.27 -4.99
CA LEU A 30 8.47 0.32 -6.33
C LEU A 30 9.26 1.63 -6.34
N LYS A 31 8.98 2.55 -5.42
CA LYS A 31 9.67 3.84 -5.33
C LYS A 31 11.18 3.64 -5.13
N ARG A 32 11.58 2.73 -4.25
CA ARG A 32 13.00 2.38 -4.02
C ARG A 32 13.63 1.76 -5.26
N PHE A 33 12.93 0.85 -5.92
CA PHE A 33 13.42 0.20 -7.13
C PHE A 33 13.65 1.22 -8.26
N ILE A 34 12.66 2.07 -8.54
CA ILE A 34 12.76 3.12 -9.57
C ILE A 34 13.97 4.03 -9.29
N TYR A 35 14.11 4.51 -8.05
CA TYR A 35 15.20 5.43 -7.71
C TYR A 35 16.59 4.80 -7.76
N ARG A 36 16.71 3.50 -7.43
CA ARG A 36 18.01 2.81 -7.39
C ARG A 36 18.44 2.23 -8.73
N PHE A 37 17.51 1.73 -9.54
CA PHE A 37 17.86 0.95 -10.73
C PHE A 37 17.51 1.68 -12.02
N LEU A 38 16.29 2.22 -12.13
CA LEU A 38 15.84 2.85 -13.38
C LEU A 38 16.49 4.19 -13.68
N LEU A 39 17.02 4.87 -12.67
CA LEU A 39 17.80 6.09 -12.88
C LEU A 39 19.22 5.82 -13.39
N ILE A 40 19.69 4.56 -13.33
CA ILE A 40 21.09 4.20 -13.58
C ILE A 40 21.22 3.32 -14.83
N ASP A 41 20.31 2.36 -15.04
CA ASP A 41 20.40 1.40 -16.14
C ASP A 41 19.03 1.20 -16.81
N SER A 42 18.93 1.59 -18.08
CA SER A 42 17.75 1.37 -18.93
C SER A 42 17.78 0.03 -19.68
N ASN A 43 18.91 -0.70 -19.68
CA ASN A 43 19.01 -1.96 -20.44
C ASN A 43 18.20 -3.10 -19.80
N ILE A 44 17.74 -2.92 -18.57
CA ILE A 44 16.96 -3.90 -17.83
C ILE A 44 15.45 -3.80 -18.07
N GLU A 45 14.98 -2.88 -18.92
CA GLU A 45 13.55 -2.58 -19.13
C GLU A 45 12.69 -3.82 -19.47
N ASN A 46 13.23 -4.77 -20.25
CA ASN A 46 12.53 -5.98 -20.66
C ASN A 46 12.71 -7.16 -19.67
N MET A 47 13.40 -6.95 -18.56
CA MET A 47 13.56 -7.97 -17.52
C MET A 47 12.28 -8.08 -16.68
N ILE A 48 12.05 -9.26 -16.11
CA ILE A 48 10.90 -9.53 -15.25
C ILE A 48 11.11 -8.85 -13.89
N LEU A 49 10.19 -7.98 -13.50
CA LEU A 49 10.23 -7.22 -12.25
C LEU A 49 10.21 -8.12 -11.01
N TYR A 50 9.51 -9.26 -11.09
CA TYR A 50 9.42 -10.27 -10.04
C TYR A 50 10.80 -10.74 -9.53
N ILE A 51 11.80 -10.88 -10.41
CA ILE A 51 13.14 -11.34 -10.05
C ILE A 51 13.78 -10.39 -9.02
N TYR A 52 13.69 -9.08 -9.27
CA TYR A 52 14.21 -8.05 -8.37
C TYR A 52 13.41 -7.97 -7.07
N PHE A 53 12.09 -8.11 -7.15
CA PHE A 53 11.22 -8.02 -5.98
C PHE A 53 11.28 -9.27 -5.08
N LEU A 54 11.77 -10.40 -5.61
CA LEU A 54 12.08 -11.58 -4.83
C LEU A 54 13.50 -11.55 -4.24
N ASP A 55 14.37 -10.66 -4.69
CA ASP A 55 15.71 -10.49 -4.10
C ASP A 55 15.67 -9.51 -2.91
N PHE A 56 15.49 -10.06 -1.70
CA PHE A 56 15.46 -9.26 -0.47
C PHE A 56 16.82 -8.63 -0.14
N THR A 57 17.93 -9.06 -0.75
CA THR A 57 19.24 -8.43 -0.54
C THR A 57 19.27 -7.00 -1.12
N LEU A 58 18.40 -6.71 -2.08
CA LEU A 58 18.22 -5.37 -2.66
C LEU A 58 17.54 -4.39 -1.69
N ASN A 59 17.07 -4.86 -0.53
CA ASN A 59 16.45 -4.04 0.51
C ASN A 59 15.35 -3.10 -0.03
N LEU A 60 14.48 -3.64 -0.88
CA LEU A 60 13.33 -2.93 -1.45
C LEU A 60 12.17 -2.88 -0.45
N TRP A 61 11.88 -4.01 0.19
CA TRP A 61 10.80 -4.16 1.16
C TRP A 61 11.14 -3.63 2.56
N THR A 62 10.12 -3.50 3.40
CA THR A 62 10.28 -3.33 4.86
C THR A 62 10.39 -4.69 5.53
N SER A 63 10.94 -4.74 6.75
CA SER A 63 11.29 -5.99 7.44
C SER A 63 10.09 -6.85 7.84
N ASP A 64 8.89 -6.28 7.89
CA ASP A 64 7.62 -6.93 8.19
C ASP A 64 7.05 -7.73 7.00
N ILE A 65 7.57 -7.53 5.79
CA ILE A 65 7.08 -8.22 4.59
C ILE A 65 7.71 -9.60 4.47
N ASN A 66 6.86 -10.63 4.37
CA ASN A 66 7.28 -12.01 4.20
C ASN A 66 7.60 -12.34 2.73
N ARG A 67 8.78 -12.92 2.48
CA ARG A 67 9.20 -13.42 1.16
C ARG A 67 8.20 -14.39 0.53
N GLU A 68 7.65 -15.32 1.28
CA GLU A 68 6.71 -16.32 0.75
C GLU A 68 5.40 -15.68 0.29
N LEU A 69 4.97 -14.60 0.95
CA LEU A 69 3.82 -13.80 0.52
C LEU A 69 4.06 -13.17 -0.85
N ILE A 70 5.24 -12.57 -1.06
CA ILE A 70 5.63 -11.98 -2.34
C ILE A 70 5.73 -13.06 -3.42
N LYS A 71 6.31 -14.22 -3.09
CA LYS A 71 6.46 -15.35 -4.02
C LYS A 71 5.09 -15.82 -4.55
N LYS A 72 4.08 -15.85 -3.69
CA LYS A 72 2.72 -16.32 -4.00
C LYS A 72 1.89 -15.29 -4.78
N LEU A 73 2.04 -14.01 -4.48
CA LEU A 73 1.11 -12.98 -4.94
C LEU A 73 1.67 -12.07 -6.04
N PHE A 74 2.98 -11.89 -6.11
CA PHE A 74 3.56 -10.90 -7.02
C PHE A 74 3.40 -11.36 -8.48
N PRO A 75 2.97 -10.47 -9.39
CA PRO A 75 2.66 -10.85 -10.76
C PRO A 75 3.94 -11.14 -11.54
N THR A 76 3.96 -12.29 -12.21
CA THR A 76 5.12 -12.75 -12.98
C THR A 76 5.21 -12.14 -14.38
N CYS A 77 4.16 -11.46 -14.84
CA CYS A 77 4.08 -10.81 -16.14
C CYS A 77 4.54 -9.33 -16.14
N LEU A 78 4.85 -8.74 -14.99
CA LEU A 78 5.34 -7.37 -14.94
C LEU A 78 6.81 -7.30 -15.35
N LEU A 79 7.10 -6.45 -16.32
CA LEU A 79 8.45 -6.07 -16.71
C LEU A 79 8.91 -4.84 -15.92
N VAL A 80 10.22 -4.63 -15.92
CA VAL A 80 10.87 -3.45 -15.33
C VAL A 80 10.36 -2.15 -15.95
N SER A 81 10.10 -2.13 -17.26
CA SER A 81 9.47 -0.99 -17.96
C SER A 81 8.09 -0.62 -17.42
N HIS A 82 7.38 -1.56 -16.79
CA HIS A 82 6.07 -1.29 -16.18
C HIS A 82 6.17 -0.68 -14.77
N ALA A 83 7.35 -0.64 -14.14
CA ALA A 83 7.51 -0.27 -12.73
C ALA A 83 7.04 1.17 -12.43
N TYR A 84 7.45 2.15 -13.26
CA TYR A 84 7.04 3.54 -13.06
C TYR A 84 5.53 3.72 -13.21
N ASN A 85 4.94 3.17 -14.28
CA ASN A 85 3.49 3.24 -14.51
C ASN A 85 2.70 2.56 -13.39
N SER A 86 3.19 1.41 -12.90
CA SER A 86 2.61 0.71 -11.75
C SER A 86 2.66 1.58 -10.49
N TYR A 87 3.78 2.26 -10.23
CA TYR A 87 3.92 3.17 -9.09
C TYR A 87 2.89 4.30 -9.17
N VAL A 88 2.79 4.99 -10.30
CA VAL A 88 1.85 6.11 -10.47
C VAL A 88 0.42 5.64 -10.27
N TYR A 89 0.04 4.51 -10.87
CA TYR A 89 -1.29 3.92 -10.74
C TYR A 89 -1.65 3.62 -9.29
N LEU A 90 -0.79 2.85 -8.59
CA LEU A 90 -1.03 2.44 -7.21
C LEU A 90 -1.02 3.63 -6.24
N HIS A 91 -0.09 4.57 -6.42
CA HIS A 91 0.03 5.75 -5.57
C HIS A 91 -1.19 6.67 -5.69
N ASN A 92 -1.74 6.81 -6.89
CA ASN A 92 -2.98 7.55 -7.10
C ASN A 92 -4.17 6.84 -6.44
N ASN A 93 -4.28 5.52 -6.59
CA ASN A 93 -5.33 4.74 -5.95
C ASN A 93 -5.28 4.86 -4.42
N GLU A 94 -4.10 4.72 -3.81
CA GLU A 94 -3.89 4.85 -2.36
C GLU A 94 -4.27 6.24 -1.83
N LYS A 95 -3.97 7.31 -2.58
CA LYS A 95 -4.46 8.67 -2.22
C LYS A 95 -5.97 8.78 -2.28
N THR A 96 -6.61 8.17 -3.27
CA THR A 96 -8.08 8.23 -3.41
C THR A 96 -8.80 7.44 -2.33
N THR A 97 -8.30 6.25 -1.93
CA THR A 97 -8.86 5.45 -0.84
C THR A 97 -8.72 6.18 0.49
N ASN A 98 -7.53 6.70 0.80
CA ASN A 98 -7.29 7.51 2.01
C ASN A 98 -8.23 8.74 2.08
N LYS A 99 -8.49 9.42 0.95
CA LYS A 99 -9.40 10.57 0.90
C LYS A 99 -10.85 10.17 1.18
N ARG A 100 -11.29 9.00 0.69
CA ARG A 100 -12.63 8.45 0.97
C ARG A 100 -12.79 8.09 2.44
N GLN A 101 -11.81 7.41 3.03
CA GLN A 101 -11.81 7.06 4.45
C GLN A 101 -11.83 8.31 5.34
N LYS A 102 -10.99 9.32 5.09
CA LYS A 102 -11.01 10.58 5.86
C LYS A 102 -12.38 11.28 5.82
N LYS A 103 -13.09 11.20 4.68
CA LYS A 103 -14.45 11.75 4.56
C LYS A 103 -15.49 10.93 5.33
N SER A 104 -15.41 9.60 5.35
CA SER A 104 -16.36 8.75 6.09
C SER A 104 -16.17 8.85 7.62
N PHE A 105 -14.93 8.99 8.10
CA PHE A 105 -14.67 9.30 9.51
C PHE A 105 -15.19 10.69 9.92
N ALA A 106 -15.09 11.69 9.03
CA ALA A 106 -15.65 13.01 9.28
C ALA A 106 -17.18 12.98 9.39
N SER A 107 -17.89 12.19 8.56
CA SER A 107 -19.36 12.08 8.60
C SER A 107 -19.92 11.29 9.78
N THR A 108 -19.12 10.45 10.43
CA THR A 108 -19.57 9.61 11.57
C THR A 108 -19.23 10.24 12.94
N SER A 109 -18.40 11.27 12.97
CA SER A 109 -17.91 11.91 14.22
C SER A 109 -18.81 13.03 14.78
N SER A 110 -20.01 13.24 14.20
CA SER A 110 -20.90 14.37 14.49
C SER A 110 -22.06 14.04 15.46
N THR A 111 -22.31 12.78 15.84
CA THR A 111 -23.48 12.44 16.69
C THR A 111 -23.12 12.10 18.14
N THR A 112 -21.92 11.59 18.46
CA THR A 112 -21.64 11.08 19.83
C THR A 112 -21.06 12.11 20.80
N ARG A 113 -20.59 13.28 20.32
CA ARG A 113 -19.93 14.30 21.17
C ARG A 113 -20.87 15.23 21.95
N LYS A 114 -22.18 15.22 21.68
CA LYS A 114 -23.12 16.16 22.34
C LYS A 114 -23.67 15.65 23.68
N THR A 115 -23.57 14.36 24.00
CA THR A 115 -24.22 13.79 25.20
C THR A 115 -23.31 13.74 26.44
N LEU A 116 -21.99 13.84 26.29
CA LEU A 116 -21.07 13.77 27.44
C LEU A 116 -20.86 15.12 28.15
N ILE A 117 -21.05 16.25 27.45
CA ILE A 117 -20.72 17.59 27.97
C ILE A 117 -21.79 18.09 28.98
N LYS A 118 -23.00 17.55 28.99
CA LYS A 118 -24.04 17.96 29.95
C LYS A 118 -23.88 17.36 31.35
N LYS A 119 -23.03 16.33 31.55
CA LYS A 119 -22.97 15.60 32.84
C LYS A 119 -22.00 16.20 33.86
N TYR A 120 -21.19 17.19 33.49
CA TYR A 120 -20.11 17.72 34.36
C TYR A 120 -20.33 19.15 34.89
N LYS A 121 -21.55 19.71 34.79
CA LYS A 121 -21.86 21.05 35.32
C LYS A 121 -22.81 21.05 36.53
N LYS A 122 -22.63 20.10 37.43
CA LYS A 122 -23.16 20.13 38.80
C LYS A 122 -22.07 19.53 39.67
N PHE A 123 -21.26 20.38 40.29
CA PHE A 123 -20.43 20.17 41.50
C PHE A 123 -19.31 21.22 41.47
N THR A 124 -19.68 22.46 41.76
CA THR A 124 -18.81 23.48 42.35
C THR A 124 -19.74 24.35 43.17
N ASP A 125 -19.43 24.46 44.46
CA ASP A 125 -20.21 25.04 45.56
C ASP A 125 -20.73 26.47 45.32
#